data_AF-A0A2S0XH88-F1
#
_entry.id   AF-A0A2S0XH88-F1
#
_cell.length_a   1.000
_cell.length_b   1.000
_cell.length_c   1.000
_cell.angle_alpha   90.00
_cell.angle_beta   90.00
_cell.angle_gamma   90.00
#
_symmetry.space_group_name_H-M   'P 1'
#
loop_
_entity.id
_entity.type
_entity.pdbx_description
1 polymer ?
#
loop_
_entity_poly.entity_id
_entity_poly.type
_entity_poly.pdbx_seq_one_letter_code
_entity_poly.pdbx_strand_id
1 'polypeptide(L)' 'MTASQTRFSRPRFALMVLIGVYPLITVLLYVVMPLTDGWTIWQRTLLIAPLMVATMIWGLIPAVQRLFRGFLNPAVH' A
#
# COMPACT_ATOMS: atom_id res chain seq x y z
N MET A 1 -37.04 -7.49 -7.54
CA MET A 1 -36.14 -7.67 -6.38
C MET A 1 -34.80 -7.05 -6.73
N THR A 2 -34.46 -5.92 -6.12
CA THR A 2 -33.24 -5.15 -6.39
C THR A 2 -32.01 -5.98 -5.99
N ALA A 3 -31.19 -6.34 -6.97
CA ALA A 3 -29.91 -6.99 -6.71
C ALA A 3 -29.06 -6.03 -5.88
N SER A 4 -28.83 -6.36 -4.61
CA SER A 4 -27.78 -5.75 -3.81
C SER A 4 -26.46 -6.14 -4.45
N GLN A 5 -26.02 -5.33 -5.40
CA GLN A 5 -24.67 -5.38 -5.93
C GLN A 5 -23.77 -5.16 -4.72
N THR A 6 -23.13 -6.22 -4.23
CA THR A 6 -21.98 -6.11 -3.35
C THR A 6 -20.91 -5.39 -4.15
N ARG A 7 -21.03 -4.05 -4.24
CA ARG A 7 -20.18 -3.19 -5.05
C ARG A 7 -18.84 -3.26 -4.37
N PHE A 8 -17.99 -4.15 -4.88
CA PHE A 8 -16.58 -4.22 -4.55
C PHE A 8 -16.07 -2.79 -4.57
N SER A 9 -15.91 -2.23 -3.37
CA SER A 9 -15.90 -0.78 -3.21
C SER A 9 -14.50 -0.35 -3.59
N ARG A 10 -14.25 -0.20 -4.89
CA ARG A 10 -13.04 0.40 -5.48
C ARG A 10 -12.51 1.56 -4.62
N PRO A 11 -13.35 2.48 -4.10
CA PRO A 11 -12.89 3.51 -3.17
C PRO A 11 -12.41 2.99 -1.79
N ARG A 12 -13.04 1.99 -1.17
CA ARG A 12 -12.56 1.41 0.10
C ARG A 12 -11.21 0.73 -0.06
N PHE A 13 -11.02 -0.01 -1.15
CA PHE A 13 -9.73 -0.61 -1.47
C PHE A 13 -8.65 0.47 -1.67
N ALA A 14 -8.95 1.50 -2.46
CA ALA A 14 -8.04 2.62 -2.69
C ALA A 14 -7.67 3.35 -1.38
N LEU A 15 -8.64 3.61 -0.50
CA LEU A 15 -8.38 4.22 0.81
C LEU A 15 -7.49 3.35 1.69
N MET A 16 -7.69 2.03 1.71
CA MET A 16 -6.88 1.14 2.53
C MET A 16 -5.44 1.02 2.02
N VAL A 17 -5.28 0.98 0.69
CA VAL A 17 -3.98 1.08 0.04
C VAL A 17 -3.33 2.43 0.35
N LEU A 18 -4.07 3.54 0.26
CA LEU A 18 -3.58 4.89 0.57
C LEU A 18 -3.08 4.98 2.02
N ILE A 19 -3.85 4.46 2.97
CA ILE A 19 -3.50 4.45 4.39
C ILE A 19 -2.20 3.68 4.65
N GLY A 20 -1.88 2.64 3.86
CA GLY A 20 -0.59 1.95 4.02
C GLY A 20 0.54 2.51 3.15
N VAL A 21 0.24 3.04 1.96
CA VAL A 21 1.24 3.69 1.08
C VAL A 21 1.76 4.98 1.72
N TYR A 22 0.89 5.81 2.27
CA TYR A 22 1.27 7.11 2.84
C TYR A 22 2.36 7.00 3.92
N PRO A 23 2.20 6.21 4.99
CA PRO A 23 3.26 6.04 5.98
C PRO A 23 4.48 5.34 5.39
N LEU A 24 4.29 4.40 4.44
CA LEU A 24 5.40 3.70 3.80
C LEU A 24 6.31 4.67 3.03
N ILE A 25 5.73 5.54 2.20
CA ILE A 25 6.51 6.53 1.44
C ILE A 25 7.14 7.56 2.38
N THR A 26 6.44 7.99 3.43
CA THR A 26 7.00 8.89 4.45
C THR A 26 8.21 8.27 5.13
N VAL A 27 8.13 7.01 5.59
CA VAL A 27 9.26 6.32 6.23
C VAL A 27 10.43 6.19 5.25
N LEU A 28 10.18 5.77 4.01
CA LEU A 28 11.22 5.71 2.99
C LEU A 28 11.90 7.07 2.78
N LEU A 29 11.12 8.15 2.70
CA LEU A 29 11.66 9.49 2.51
C LEU A 29 12.52 9.92 3.68
N TYR A 30 12.09 9.67 4.92
CA TYR A 30 12.87 10.00 6.12
C TYR A 30 14.14 9.17 6.27
N VAL A 31 14.16 7.94 5.76
CA VAL A 31 15.37 7.10 5.76
C VAL A 31 16.29 7.48 4.59
N VAL A 32 15.75 7.68 3.39
CA VAL A 32 16.53 7.93 2.17
C VAL A 32 17.06 9.36 2.13
N MET A 33 16.31 10.36 2.61
CA MET A 33 16.78 11.76 2.62
C MET A 33 18.16 11.95 3.27
N PRO A 34 18.40 11.50 4.52
CA PRO A 34 19.72 11.66 5.14
C PRO A 34 20.79 10.80 4.46
N LEU A 35 20.44 9.64 3.90
CA LEU A 35 21.40 8.76 3.21
C LEU A 35 21.83 9.28 1.83
N THR A 36 21.01 10.11 1.22
CA THR A 36 21.22 10.63 -0.14
C THR A 36 21.48 12.14 -0.13
N ASP A 37 22.06 12.65 0.95
CA ASP A 37 22.41 14.06 1.06
C ASP A 37 23.38 14.46 -0.07
N GLY A 38 23.11 15.58 -0.73
CA GLY A 38 23.81 16.00 -1.96
C GLY A 38 23.40 15.30 -3.26
N TRP A 39 22.53 14.28 -3.24
CA TRP A 39 22.03 13.64 -4.46
C TRP A 39 20.96 14.49 -5.14
N THR A 40 20.95 14.44 -6.47
CA THR A 40 19.88 15.05 -7.28
C THR A 40 18.56 14.28 -7.10
N ILE A 41 17.43 14.97 -7.33
CA ILE A 41 16.08 14.42 -7.12
C ILE A 41 15.89 13.11 -7.87
N TRP A 42 16.35 13.01 -9.13
CA TRP A 42 16.14 11.80 -9.94
C TRP A 42 16.88 10.57 -9.40
N GLN A 43 18.07 10.74 -8.80
CA GLN A 43 18.83 9.63 -8.19
C GLN A 43 18.12 9.11 -6.94
N ARG A 44 17.57 10.02 -6.13
CA ARG A 44 16.75 9.65 -4.97
C ARG A 44 15.50 8.90 -5.41
N THR A 45 14.80 9.38 -6.43
CA THR A 45 13.61 8.72 -6.99
C THR A 45 13.94 7.34 -7.55
N LEU A 46 15.12 7.19 -8.18
CA LEU A 46 15.59 5.91 -8.71
C LEU A 46 15.80 4.85 -7.62
N LEU A 47 16.12 5.26 -6.39
CA LEU A 47 16.19 4.36 -5.22
C LEU A 47 14.81 4.13 -4.58
N ILE A 48 14.04 5.21 -4.38
CA ILE A 48 12.76 5.14 -3.68
C ILE A 48 11.74 4.32 -4.47
N ALA A 49 11.66 4.51 -5.78
CA ALA A 49 10.66 3.84 -6.63
C ALA A 49 10.74 2.30 -6.58
N PRO A 50 11.88 1.64 -6.84
CA PRO A 50 11.96 0.18 -6.78
C PRO A 50 11.74 -0.35 -5.36
N LEU A 51 12.22 0.36 -4.33
CA LEU A 51 12.03 -0.04 -2.94
C LEU A 51 10.55 0.02 -2.54
N MET A 52 9.85 1.07 -2.98
CA MET A 52 8.42 1.24 -2.75
C MET A 52 7.62 0.15 -3.47
N VAL A 53 7.91 -0.12 -4.74
CA VAL A 53 7.24 -1.17 -5.52
C VAL A 53 7.44 -2.56 -4.91
N ALA A 54 8.69 -2.90 -4.55
CA ALA A 54 8.99 -4.18 -3.90
C ALA A 54 8.20 -4.32 -2.59
N THR A 55 8.18 -3.27 -1.77
CA THR A 55 7.46 -3.27 -0.49
C THR A 55 5.94 -3.33 -0.68
N MET A 56 5.42 -2.71 -1.75
CA MET A 56 3.99 -2.81 -2.08
C MET A 56 3.60 -4.23 -2.52
N ILE A 57 4.40 -4.87 -3.39
CA ILE A 57 4.13 -6.21 -3.91
C ILE A 57 4.18 -7.25 -2.78
N TRP A 58 5.21 -7.18 -1.93
CA TRP A 58 5.47 -8.19 -0.92
C TRP A 58 4.86 -7.88 0.45
N GLY A 59 4.58 -6.62 0.76
CA GLY A 59 4.05 -6.19 2.05
C GLY A 59 2.61 -5.70 1.96
N LEU A 60 2.39 -4.60 1.23
CA LEU A 60 1.11 -3.88 1.27
C LEU A 60 -0.03 -4.67 0.61
N ILE A 61 0.14 -5.12 -0.63
CA ILE A 61 -0.87 -5.87 -1.38
C ILE A 61 -1.32 -7.12 -0.61
N PRO A 62 -0.42 -8.00 -0.12
CA PRO A 62 -0.85 -9.16 0.65
C PRO A 62 -1.47 -8.77 1.99
N ALA A 63 -1.00 -7.71 2.68
CA ALA A 63 -1.61 -7.25 3.92
C ALA A 63 -3.05 -6.75 3.72
N VAL A 64 -3.29 -5.94 2.70
CA VAL A 64 -4.62 -5.46 2.31
C VAL A 64 -5.50 -6.65 1.95
N GLN A 65 -5.01 -7.58 1.11
CA GLN A 65 -5.74 -8.80 0.76
C GLN A 65 -6.06 -9.67 1.99
N ARG A 66 -5.15 -9.78 2.97
CA ARG A 66 -5.36 -10.54 4.22
C ARG A 66 -6.42 -9.90 5.11
N LEU A 67 -6.43 -8.58 5.22
CA LEU A 67 -7.47 -7.82 5.92
C LEU A 67 -8.85 -8.00 5.27
N PHE A 68 -8.91 -7.96 3.93
CA PHE A 68 -10.14 -8.22 3.18
C PHE A 68 -10.61 -9.68 3.30
N ARG A 69 -9.69 -10.66 3.33
CA ARG A 69 -10.05 -12.07 3.56
C ARG A 69 -10.64 -12.30 4.95
N GLY A 70 -10.12 -11.62 5.98
CA GLY A 70 -10.68 -11.66 7.33
C GLY A 70 -12.11 -11.12 7.42
N PHE A 71 -12.51 -10.22 6.50
CA PHE A 71 -13.86 -9.66 6.44
C PHE A 71 -14.87 -10.54 5.67
N LEU A 72 -14.41 -11.44 4.80
CA LEU A 72 -15.28 -12.29 3.97
C LEU A 72 -15.42 -13.74 4.47
N ASN A 73 -14.54 -14.19 5.37
CA ASN A 73 -14.61 -15.53 5.95
C ASN A 73 -14.89 -15.44 7.46
N PRO A 74 -16.14 -15.16 7.89
CA PRO A 74 -16.54 -15.63 9.21
C PRO A 74 -16.41 -17.15 9.13
N ALA A 75 -15.51 -17.72 9.93
CA ALA A 75 -15.50 -19.15 10.14
C ALA A 75 -16.89 -19.52 10.66
N VAL A 76 -17.71 -20.10 9.79
CA VAL A 76 -18.97 -20.71 10.19
C VAL A 76 -18.55 -21.95 10.97
N HIS A 77 -18.63 -21.86 12.28
CA HIS A 77 -18.63 -23.00 13.20
C HIS A 77 -20.06 -23.26 13.65
#